data_AF-A0A8B9APM2-F1
#
_entry.id   AF-A0A8B9APM2-F1
#
_cell.length_a   1.000
_cell.length_b   1.000
_cell.length_c   1.000
_cell.angle_alpha   90.00
_cell.angle_beta   90.00
_cell.angle_gamma   90.00
#
_symmetry.space_group_name_H-M   'P 1'
#
loop_
_entity.id
_entity.type
_entity.pdbx_description
1 polymer ?
#
loop_
_entity_poly.entity_id
_entity_poly.type
_entity_poly.pdbx_seq_one_letter_code
_entity_poly.pdbx_strand_id
1 'polypeptide(L)'
;MACKLYDVHAPASLLDHLLAEPGLNLIGCCNELNAGYAADVYAPSRGVGTCVVTFTVGGLSVLNAIAGAYSENLPIICIVGGPNSDYALQEKGALATLFEAFTDAYKRR
;
A
#
# COMPACT_ATOMS: atom_id res chain seq x y z
N MET A 1 6.08 -14.62 12.38
CA MET A 1 6.04 -14.45 10.92
C MET A 1 6.44 -13.01 10.67
N ALA A 2 7.66 -12.75 10.18
CA ALA A 2 8.15 -11.38 10.05
C ALA A 2 7.58 -10.78 8.76
N CYS A 3 6.50 -10.01 8.86
CA CYS A 3 5.99 -9.26 7.72
C CYS A 3 6.97 -8.12 7.43
N LYS A 4 7.51 -8.07 6.20
CA LYS A 4 8.28 -6.92 5.75
C LYS A 4 7.31 -5.84 5.33
N LEU A 5 7.51 -4.66 5.89
CA LEU A 5 6.68 -3.50 5.63
C LEU A 5 7.52 -2.51 4.84
N TYR A 6 7.16 -2.30 3.58
CA TYR A 6 7.88 -1.39 2.70
C TYR A 6 7.27 0.00 2.79
N ASP A 7 8.05 0.95 3.32
CA ASP A 7 7.63 2.34 3.51
C ASP A 7 8.49 3.29 2.66
N VAL A 8 7.86 4.35 2.17
CA VAL A 8 8.53 5.39 1.39
C VAL A 8 8.28 6.75 1.99
N HIS A 9 7.16 6.99 2.68
CA HIS A 9 6.76 8.31 3.19
C HIS A 9 5.59 8.24 4.20
N ALA A 10 5.42 7.19 5.01
CA ALA A 10 4.26 7.06 5.91
C ALA A 10 4.05 8.31 6.79
N PRO A 11 2.79 8.69 7.08
CA PRO A 11 2.52 9.78 8.01
C PRO A 11 3.17 9.46 9.36
N ALA A 12 3.94 10.41 9.88
CA ALA A 12 4.85 10.20 11.02
C ALA A 12 4.20 9.45 12.19
N SER A 13 2.94 9.76 12.50
CA SER A 13 2.18 9.09 13.57
C SER A 13 1.92 7.61 13.33
N LEU A 14 1.65 7.18 12.09
CA LEU A 14 1.46 5.78 11.75
C LEU A 14 2.80 5.03 11.75
N LEU A 15 3.84 5.66 11.22
CA LEU A 15 5.18 5.10 11.18
C LEU A 15 5.72 4.80 12.58
N ASP A 16 5.53 5.72 13.53
CA ASP A 16 5.97 5.56 14.92
C ASP A 16 5.33 4.32 15.57
N HIS A 17 4.05 4.06 15.31
CA HIS A 17 3.37 2.87 15.81
C HIS A 17 3.87 1.57 15.16
N LEU A 18 4.19 1.60 13.86
CA LEU A 18 4.71 0.45 13.14
C LEU A 18 6.17 0.12 13.53
N LEU A 19 6.97 1.15 13.83
CA LEU A 19 8.33 0.99 14.34
C LEU A 19 8.37 0.47 15.78
N ALA A 20 7.34 0.75 16.58
CA ALA A 20 7.22 0.26 17.94
C ALA A 20 6.93 -1.25 18.03
N GLU A 21 6.49 -1.87 16.93
CA GLU A 21 6.15 -3.29 16.88
C GLU A 21 7.36 -4.17 16.49
N PRO A 22 7.95 -4.94 17.42
CA PRO A 22 9.18 -5.71 17.19
C PRO A 22 9.01 -6.87 16.20
N GLY A 23 7.77 -7.23 15.85
CA GLY A 23 7.45 -8.27 14.87
C GLY A 23 7.46 -7.78 13.41
N LEU A 24 7.49 -6.47 13.19
CA LEU A 24 7.49 -5.86 11.86
C LEU A 24 8.91 -5.43 11.49
N ASN A 25 9.33 -5.79 10.28
CA ASN A 25 10.61 -5.31 9.74
C ASN A 25 10.34 -4.25 8.68
N LEU A 26 10.54 -3.00 9.06
CA LEU A 26 10.33 -1.85 8.18
C LEU A 26 11.53 -1.67 7.24
N ILE A 27 11.25 -1.64 5.94
CA ILE A 27 12.25 -1.41 4.89
C ILE A 27 11.89 -0.12 4.17
N GLY A 28 12.78 0.87 4.26
CA GLY A 28 12.67 2.10 3.50
C GLY A 28 12.94 1.86 2.01
N CYS A 29 11.99 2.18 1.16
CA CYS A 29 12.13 2.24 -0.29
C CYS A 29 12.20 3.71 -0.76
N CYS A 30 12.82 3.94 -1.92
CA CYS A 30 12.98 5.29 -2.45
C CYS A 30 11.73 5.81 -3.19
N ASN A 31 10.81 4.92 -3.57
CA ASN A 31 9.55 5.26 -4.23
C ASN A 31 8.48 4.18 -3.94
N GLU A 32 7.21 4.57 -4.01
CA GLU A 32 6.05 3.74 -3.65
C GLU A 32 5.81 2.58 -4.62
N LEU A 33 6.15 2.79 -5.89
CA LEU A 33 6.07 1.77 -6.92
C LEU A 33 7.02 0.60 -6.62
N ASN A 34 8.27 0.88 -6.26
CA ASN A 34 9.25 -0.14 -5.87
C ASN A 34 8.86 -0.82 -4.56
N ALA A 35 8.27 -0.08 -3.61
CA ALA A 35 7.73 -0.67 -2.38
C ALA A 35 6.63 -1.69 -2.67
N GLY A 36 5.72 -1.36 -3.59
CA GLY A 36 4.67 -2.27 -4.06
C GLY A 36 5.24 -3.51 -4.73
N TYR A 37 6.17 -3.34 -5.68
CA TYR A 37 6.83 -4.49 -6.33
C TYR A 37 7.61 -5.35 -5.34
N ALA A 38 8.30 -4.74 -4.38
CA ALA A 38 9.03 -5.50 -3.36
C ALA A 38 8.07 -6.31 -2.47
N ALA A 39 6.90 -5.77 -2.13
CA ALA A 39 5.86 -6.50 -1.42
C ALA A 39 5.28 -7.66 -2.26
N ASP A 40 5.11 -7.44 -3.56
CA ASP A 40 4.60 -8.43 -4.52
C ASP A 40 5.49 -9.67 -4.59
N VAL A 41 6.79 -9.51 -4.86
CA VAL A 41 7.74 -10.64 -4.83
C VAL A 41 7.94 -11.26 -3.43
N TYR A 42 7.66 -10.50 -2.37
CA TYR A 42 7.76 -11.02 -1.00
C TYR A 42 6.62 -11.96 -0.62
N ALA A 43 5.41 -11.69 -1.14
CA ALA A 43 4.20 -12.45 -0.82
C ALA A 43 4.35 -13.97 -1.05
N PRO A 44 4.73 -14.48 -2.24
CA PRO A 44 4.84 -15.92 -2.46
C PRO A 44 6.02 -16.55 -1.71
N SER A 45 7.06 -15.78 -1.40
CA SER A 45 8.26 -16.30 -0.71
C SER A 45 8.06 -16.50 0.79
N ARG A 46 7.24 -15.67 1.43
CA ARG A 46 7.17 -15.54 2.90
C ARG A 46 5.75 -15.44 3.46
N GLY A 47 4.72 -15.49 2.62
CA GLY A 47 3.31 -15.56 3.01
C GLY A 47 2.48 -14.36 2.52
N VAL A 48 2.70 -13.18 3.10
CA VAL A 48 1.93 -11.96 2.78
C VAL A 48 2.91 -10.79 2.64
N GLY A 49 2.77 -10.04 1.54
CA GLY A 49 3.51 -8.80 1.32
C GLY A 49 2.75 -7.62 1.92
N THR A 50 3.44 -6.64 2.53
CA THR A 50 2.78 -5.43 3.04
C THR A 50 3.55 -4.18 2.64
N CYS A 51 2.84 -3.18 2.15
CA CYS A 51 3.38 -1.85 1.86
C CYS A 51 2.53 -0.77 2.51
N VAL A 52 3.18 0.33 2.91
CA VAL A 52 2.53 1.51 3.48
C VAL A 52 2.89 2.71 2.63
N VAL A 53 1.86 3.46 2.21
CA VAL A 53 2.02 4.62 1.33
C VAL A 53 1.15 5.78 1.80
N THR A 54 1.47 6.98 1.33
CA THR A 54 0.69 8.19 1.60
C THR A 54 -0.53 8.30 0.71
N PHE A 55 -1.52 9.06 1.18
CA PHE A 55 -2.67 9.43 0.37
C PHE A 55 -2.27 10.18 -0.90
N THR A 56 -3.10 10.05 -1.94
CA THR A 56 -2.92 10.71 -3.24
C THR A 56 -1.76 10.13 -4.05
N VAL A 57 -0.62 10.82 -4.14
CA VAL A 57 0.46 10.46 -5.07
C VAL A 57 1.11 9.11 -4.76
N GLY A 58 1.24 8.77 -3.47
CA GLY A 58 1.79 7.47 -3.05
C GLY A 58 0.85 6.32 -3.39
N GLY A 59 -0.44 6.47 -3.08
CA GLY A 59 -1.49 5.50 -3.44
C GLY A 59 -1.61 5.27 -4.95
N LEU A 60 -1.59 6.32 -5.76
CA LEU A 60 -1.65 6.19 -7.22
C LEU A 60 -0.41 5.52 -7.81
N SER A 61 0.78 5.77 -7.24
CA SER A 61 2.05 5.19 -7.67
C SER A 61 2.10 3.68 -7.42
N VAL A 62 1.64 3.21 -6.25
CA VAL A 62 1.65 1.78 -5.89
C VAL A 62 0.57 0.97 -6.63
N LEU A 63 -0.44 1.64 -7.20
CA LEU A 63 -1.57 1.00 -7.89
C LEU A 63 -1.11 0.05 -9.01
N ASN A 64 -0.06 0.43 -9.76
CA ASN A 64 0.51 -0.41 -10.82
C ASN A 64 1.06 -1.74 -10.29
N ALA A 65 1.71 -1.72 -9.13
CA ALA A 65 2.22 -2.92 -8.50
C ALA A 65 1.08 -3.79 -7.95
N ILE A 66 0.04 -3.18 -7.37
CA ILE A 66 -1.14 -3.90 -6.86
C ILE A 66 -1.89 -4.59 -8.00
N ALA A 67 -2.04 -3.93 -9.14
CA ALA A 67 -2.65 -4.50 -10.32
C ALA A 67 -1.87 -5.74 -10.83
N GLY A 68 -0.53 -5.69 -10.80
CA GLY A 68 0.33 -6.83 -11.10
C GLY A 68 0.12 -8.00 -10.14
N ALA A 69 0.21 -7.72 -8.84
CA ALA A 69 -0.03 -8.71 -7.79
C ALA A 69 -1.42 -9.35 -7.88
N TYR A 70 -2.44 -8.55 -8.21
CA TYR A 70 -3.80 -9.03 -8.42
C TYR A 70 -3.89 -9.96 -9.63
N SER A 71 -3.20 -9.63 -10.73
CA SER A 71 -3.13 -10.50 -11.90
C SER A 71 -2.47 -11.86 -11.61
N GLU A 72 -1.57 -11.92 -10.63
CA GLU A 72 -0.89 -13.14 -10.19
C GLU A 72 -1.54 -13.80 -8.96
N ASN A 73 -2.68 -13.27 -8.48
CA ASN A 73 -3.37 -13.71 -7.25
C ASN A 73 -2.44 -13.77 -6.02
N LEU A 74 -1.55 -12.79 -5.90
CA LEU A 74 -0.60 -12.71 -4.80
C LEU A 74 -1.22 -12.00 -3.57
N PRO A 75 -1.06 -12.58 -2.36
CA PRO A 75 -1.61 -12.01 -1.14
C PRO A 75 -0.77 -10.81 -0.68
N ILE A 76 -1.15 -9.62 -1.14
CA ILE A 76 -0.54 -8.36 -0.73
C ILE A 76 -1.54 -7.48 0.01
N ILE A 77 -1.04 -6.73 0.99
CA ILE A 77 -1.81 -5.74 1.76
C ILE A 77 -1.18 -4.37 1.54
N CYS A 78 -1.94 -3.44 0.98
CA CYS A 78 -1.53 -2.04 0.83
C CYS A 78 -2.29 -1.19 1.86
N ILE A 79 -1.54 -0.48 2.70
CA ILE A 79 -2.08 0.46 3.68
C ILE A 79 -1.82 1.87 3.17
N VAL A 80 -2.88 2.63 2.97
CA VAL A 80 -2.80 4.03 2.54
C VAL A 80 -3.13 4.93 3.72
N GLY A 81 -2.18 5.73 4.18
CA GLY A 81 -2.39 6.71 5.23
C GLY A 81 -3.18 7.91 4.70
N GLY A 82 -4.43 8.07 5.14
CA GLY A 82 -5.35 9.14 4.72
C GLY A 82 -5.38 10.35 5.68
N PRO A 83 -5.82 11.53 5.21
CA PRO A 83 -6.08 12.68 6.08
C PRO A 83 -7.24 12.40 7.04
N ASN A 84 -7.32 13.17 8.14
CA ASN A 84 -8.38 13.06 9.14
C ASN A 84 -9.78 13.07 8.50
N SER A 85 -10.74 12.38 9.12
CA SER A 85 -12.10 12.16 8.64
C SER A 85 -12.84 13.42 8.19
N ASP A 86 -12.49 14.58 8.75
CA ASP A 86 -13.08 15.89 8.41
C ASP A 86 -12.64 16.42 7.04
N TYR A 87 -11.39 16.14 6.62
CA TYR A 87 -10.85 16.53 5.31
C TYR A 87 -11.06 15.44 4.23
N ALA A 88 -11.28 14.19 4.66
CA ALA A 88 -11.51 13.06 3.76
C ALA A 88 -12.77 13.23 2.90
N LEU A 89 -13.75 14.04 3.31
CA LEU A 89 -14.99 14.26 2.55
C LEU A 89 -14.79 15.10 1.28
N GLN A 90 -13.69 15.85 1.16
CA GLN A 90 -13.52 16.81 0.06
C GLN A 90 -12.67 16.26 -1.11
N GLU A 91 -11.74 15.34 -0.87
CA GLU A 91 -10.96 14.66 -1.92
C GLU A 91 -11.45 13.24 -2.28
N LYS A 92 -12.36 12.65 -1.48
CA LYS A 92 -12.92 11.31 -1.74
C LYS A 92 -13.54 11.15 -3.13
N GLY A 93 -14.13 12.21 -3.69
CA GLY A 93 -14.93 12.11 -4.92
C GLY A 93 -14.16 11.71 -6.19
N ALA A 94 -12.89 12.10 -6.33
CA ALA A 94 -12.10 11.80 -7.54
C ALA A 94 -11.14 10.63 -7.33
N LEU A 95 -10.39 10.66 -6.22
CA LEU A 95 -9.36 9.65 -5.95
C LEU A 95 -9.94 8.30 -5.53
N ALA A 96 -10.95 8.27 -4.65
CA ALA A 96 -11.56 7.01 -4.25
C ALA A 96 -12.31 6.36 -5.41
N THR A 97 -12.97 7.17 -6.26
CA THR A 97 -13.63 6.68 -7.47
C THR A 97 -12.64 6.12 -8.48
N LEU A 98 -11.47 6.75 -8.67
CA LEU A 98 -10.42 6.17 -9.51
C LEU A 98 -9.90 4.87 -8.90
N PHE A 99 -9.60 4.84 -7.59
CA PHE A 99 -9.09 3.65 -6.92
C PHE A 99 -10.08 2.48 -6.99
N GLU A 100 -11.35 2.73 -6.72
CA GLU A 100 -12.42 1.74 -6.84
C GLU A 100 -12.65 1.33 -8.30
N ALA A 101 -12.65 2.27 -9.26
CA ALA A 101 -12.79 1.96 -10.67
C ALA A 101 -11.65 1.07 -11.19
N PHE A 102 -10.40 1.33 -10.78
CA PHE A 102 -9.25 0.49 -11.12
C PHE A 102 -9.33 -0.88 -10.46
N THR A 103 -9.73 -0.93 -9.18
CA THR A 103 -9.89 -2.20 -8.44
C THR A 103 -11.06 -3.03 -9.00
N ASP A 104 -12.17 -2.38 -9.38
CA ASP A 104 -13.35 -3.02 -9.98
C ASP A 104 -13.10 -3.47 -11.43
N ALA A 105 -12.33 -2.68 -12.21
CA ALA A 105 -11.87 -3.08 -13.53
C ALA A 105 -11.00 -4.34 -13.47
N TYR A 106 -10.14 -4.47 -12.46
CA TYR A 106 -9.33 -5.69 -12.26
C TYR A 106 -10.12 -6.85 -11.63
N LYS A 107 -11.10 -6.59 -10.77
CA LYS A 107 -11.99 -7.63 -10.18
C LYS A 107 -12.88 -8.36 -11.19
N ARG A 108 -13.10 -7.80 -12.38
CA ARG A 108 -14.00 -8.35 -13.42
C ARG A 108 -13.35 -9.37 -14.37
N ARG A 109 -12.15 -9.87 -14.07
CA ARG A 109 -11.58 -11.09 -14.70
C ARG A 109 -11.64 -12.26 -13.73
#